data_AF-A0A180GAH7-F1
#
_entry.id   AF-A0A180GAH7-F1
#
_cell.length_a   1.000
_cell.length_b   1.000
_cell.length_c   1.000
_cell.angle_alpha   90.00
_cell.angle_beta   90.00
_cell.angle_gamma   90.00
#
_symmetry.space_group_name_H-M   'P 1'
#
loop_
_entity.id
_entity.type
_entity.pdbx_description
1 polymer ?
#
loop_
_entity_poly.entity_id
_entity_poly.type
_entity_poly.pdbx_seq_one_letter_code
_entity_poly.pdbx_strand_id
1 'polypeptide(L)'
;MLLPAYLLILALISQLITNINASLDRPASKIWLCESRLLKDQEKEPAQGLRFPGSTAGFWSSFDSYGSPTGQFSSTKAYKKEYLSHHIKLLKSVLNYLLRHESMSLAHLEEWCLALENTIIRPHQTYGMLSDSIVYAFYTLLLKHHDDAQFTENMNFRLTDLLSIAAAFPNSGIQWAQELHCPDEGLSKNFRMWDTLQWQLIGEPEPRLQPLVDAKNNNDYTYILENLDKIIGEIFSSQPAKDLSAQTRVASIAVLSHLLKTNDEPTKAKANELMNSLVSNSKGAYLLFNHERTLLSVSEDQKKNEK
;
A
#
# COMPACT_ATOMS: atom_id res chain seq x y z
N MET A 1 -24.64 -4.01 -15.79
CA MET A 1 -25.28 -2.96 -14.96
C MET A 1 -24.17 -2.14 -14.30
N LEU A 2 -23.90 -0.92 -14.78
CA LEU A 2 -22.79 -0.05 -14.32
C LEU A 2 -23.25 1.11 -13.41
N LEU A 3 -24.56 1.20 -13.13
CA LEU A 3 -25.17 2.27 -12.35
C LEU A 3 -24.52 2.48 -10.95
N PRO A 4 -24.13 1.43 -10.20
CA PRO A 4 -23.50 1.62 -8.88
C PRO A 4 -22.10 2.24 -8.96
N ALA A 5 -21.31 1.89 -9.99
CA ALA A 5 -19.96 2.43 -10.19
C ALA A 5 -20.01 3.91 -10.61
N TYR A 6 -20.98 4.28 -11.47
CA TYR A 6 -21.22 5.67 -11.82
C TYR A 6 -21.73 6.48 -10.63
N LEU A 7 -22.59 5.91 -9.77
CA LEU A 7 -23.06 6.58 -8.56
C LEU A 7 -21.94 6.76 -7.53
N LEU A 8 -21.01 5.80 -7.40
CA LEU A 8 -19.82 5.99 -6.56
C LEU A 8 -18.91 7.07 -7.12
N ILE A 9 -18.60 7.05 -8.43
CA ILE A 9 -17.78 8.10 -9.05
C ILE A 9 -18.46 9.46 -8.93
N LEU A 10 -19.78 9.53 -9.14
CA LEU A 10 -20.56 10.75 -8.99
C LEU A 10 -20.64 11.21 -7.53
N ALA A 11 -20.77 10.30 -6.56
CA ALA A 11 -20.77 10.61 -5.12
C ALA A 11 -19.39 11.04 -4.64
N LEU A 12 -18.33 10.36 -5.09
CA LEU A 12 -16.93 10.70 -4.87
C LEU A 12 -16.61 12.08 -5.40
N ILE A 13 -16.99 12.38 -6.65
CA ILE A 13 -16.79 13.69 -7.28
C ILE A 13 -17.65 14.75 -6.59
N SER A 14 -18.91 14.45 -6.26
CA SER A 14 -19.82 15.42 -5.63
C SER A 14 -19.38 15.78 -4.20
N GLN A 15 -18.97 14.79 -3.40
CA GLN A 15 -18.46 15.02 -2.04
C GLN A 15 -17.11 15.74 -2.04
N LEU A 16 -16.24 15.47 -3.03
CA LEU A 16 -15.00 16.23 -3.21
C LEU A 16 -15.32 17.69 -3.57
N ILE A 17 -16.19 17.94 -4.55
CA ILE A 17 -16.55 19.32 -4.98
C ILE A 17 -17.22 20.11 -3.85
N THR A 18 -18.02 19.48 -2.98
CA THR A 18 -18.66 20.17 -1.86
C THR A 18 -17.74 20.42 -0.66
N ASN A 19 -16.57 19.78 -0.57
CA ASN A 19 -15.75 19.81 0.66
C ASN A 19 -14.28 20.23 0.46
N ILE A 20 -13.86 20.60 -0.76
CA ILE A 20 -12.52 21.17 -0.99
C ILE A 20 -12.51 22.68 -0.73
N ASN A 21 -12.47 23.03 0.55
CA ASN A 21 -11.68 24.17 1.02
C ASN A 21 -10.57 23.70 1.99
N ALA A 22 -10.33 22.39 2.08
CA ALA A 22 -9.33 21.83 2.97
C ALA A 22 -7.96 21.73 2.27
N SER A 23 -7.14 22.78 2.41
CA SER A 23 -5.69 22.66 2.27
C SER A 23 -5.17 21.67 3.32
N LEU A 24 -4.51 20.60 2.88
CA LEU A 24 -3.91 19.58 3.76
C LEU A 24 -2.41 19.87 3.99
N ASP A 25 -2.11 20.98 4.67
CA ASP A 25 -0.75 21.40 5.06
C ASP A 25 -0.26 20.73 6.37
N ARG A 26 -0.23 19.38 6.44
CA ARG A 26 0.47 18.70 7.56
C ARG A 26 1.36 17.53 7.12
N PRO A 27 2.57 17.40 7.70
CA PRO A 27 3.53 16.36 7.37
C PRO A 27 3.16 15.07 8.12
N ALA A 28 2.27 14.27 7.55
CA ALA A 28 2.25 12.83 7.84
C ALA A 28 3.30 12.14 6.95
N SER A 29 3.71 10.92 7.32
CA SER A 29 4.51 10.04 6.45
C SER A 29 3.94 10.02 5.02
N LYS A 30 4.76 9.70 4.01
CA LYS A 30 4.31 9.60 2.61
C LYS A 30 4.33 8.16 2.07
N ILE A 31 4.82 7.19 2.86
CA ILE A 31 4.77 5.75 2.51
C ILE A 31 3.35 5.26 2.19
N TRP A 32 2.33 5.93 2.72
CA TRP A 32 0.91 5.67 2.44
C TRP A 32 0.53 5.70 0.96
N LEU A 33 1.36 6.29 0.11
CA LEU A 33 1.06 6.47 -1.29
C LEU A 33 1.76 5.39 -2.10
N CYS A 34 0.98 4.43 -2.59
CA CYS A 34 1.35 3.68 -3.78
C CYS A 34 1.69 4.69 -4.89
N GLU A 35 2.98 4.95 -5.11
CA GLU A 35 3.58 5.70 -6.21
C GLU A 35 3.46 7.25 -6.22
N SER A 36 4.45 7.95 -5.69
CA SER A 36 4.90 9.25 -6.24
C SER A 36 5.68 9.10 -7.55
N ARG A 37 6.11 7.90 -7.95
CA ARG A 37 6.96 7.71 -9.15
C ARG A 37 6.23 7.71 -10.49
N LEU A 38 4.97 7.26 -10.58
CA LEU A 38 4.26 7.34 -11.87
C LEU A 38 3.98 8.79 -12.32
N LEU A 39 4.01 9.77 -11.40
CA LEU A 39 3.87 11.17 -11.77
C LEU A 39 5.20 11.80 -12.21
N LYS A 40 6.33 11.42 -11.60
CA LYS A 40 7.64 11.96 -11.97
C LYS A 40 8.13 11.50 -13.35
N ASP A 41 7.75 10.30 -13.79
CA ASP A 41 8.00 9.85 -15.17
C ASP A 41 6.97 10.39 -16.18
N GLN A 42 5.91 11.08 -15.72
CA GLN A 42 4.86 11.68 -16.55
C GLN A 42 5.02 13.20 -16.80
N GLU A 43 5.87 13.89 -16.04
CA GLU A 43 6.10 15.34 -16.19
C GLU A 43 7.18 15.71 -17.24
N LYS A 44 7.79 14.72 -17.93
CA LYS A 44 8.90 14.95 -18.87
C LYS A 44 8.51 15.15 -20.33
N GLU A 45 7.23 15.13 -20.71
CA GLU A 45 6.84 15.51 -22.07
C GLU A 45 6.11 16.87 -22.09
N PRO A 46 6.59 17.84 -22.90
CA PRO A 46 5.95 19.14 -22.98
C PRO A 46 4.58 19.00 -23.67
N ALA A 47 3.56 19.57 -23.02
CA ALA A 47 2.21 19.64 -23.52
C ALA A 47 2.16 20.29 -24.92
N GLN A 48 1.84 19.51 -25.95
CA GLN A 48 1.30 20.06 -27.19
C GLN A 48 -0.22 19.90 -27.15
N GLY A 49 -0.90 21.06 -27.21
CA GLY A 49 -2.29 21.24 -26.86
C GLY A 49 -3.27 20.35 -27.59
N LEU A 50 -4.22 19.79 -26.84
CA LEU A 50 -5.38 19.08 -27.37
C LEU A 50 -6.64 19.94 -27.19
N ARG A 51 -7.19 20.37 -28.34
CA ARG A 51 -8.56 20.87 -28.45
C ARG A 51 -9.52 19.70 -28.22
N PHE A 52 -10.53 19.91 -27.37
CA PHE A 52 -11.67 19.01 -27.25
C PHE A 52 -12.63 19.22 -28.44
N PRO A 53 -12.99 18.18 -29.22
CA PRO A 53 -14.15 18.23 -30.10
C PRO A 53 -15.40 17.81 -29.32
N GLY A 54 -16.48 18.57 -29.53
CA GLY A 54 -17.73 18.48 -28.79
C GLY A 54 -18.57 17.22 -29.05
N SER A 55 -19.52 17.07 -28.13
CA SER A 55 -20.66 16.16 -28.10
C SER A 55 -21.27 15.85 -29.48
N THR A 56 -21.33 14.57 -29.86
CA THR A 56 -22.43 14.02 -30.66
C THR A 56 -22.63 12.52 -30.36
N ALA A 57 -23.90 12.12 -30.41
CA ALA A 57 -24.50 10.87 -29.92
C ALA A 57 -24.14 9.57 -30.69
N GLY A 58 -22.93 9.45 -31.23
CA GLY A 58 -22.48 8.25 -31.98
C GLY A 58 -21.59 7.27 -31.20
N PHE A 59 -21.28 7.53 -29.92
CA PHE A 59 -20.22 6.82 -29.17
C PHE A 59 -20.56 5.37 -28.79
N TRP A 60 -21.83 4.96 -28.85
CA TRP A 60 -22.28 3.68 -28.29
C TRP A 60 -22.42 2.54 -29.32
N SER A 61 -22.37 2.80 -30.62
CA SER A 61 -22.61 1.76 -31.63
C SER A 61 -21.40 0.84 -31.92
N SER A 62 -20.26 1.07 -31.29
CA SER A 62 -19.00 0.37 -31.63
C SER A 62 -18.70 -0.86 -30.77
N PHE A 63 -19.53 -1.17 -29.77
CA PHE A 63 -19.25 -2.24 -28.81
C PHE A 63 -19.81 -3.63 -29.18
N ASP A 64 -20.67 -3.75 -30.21
CA ASP A 64 -21.40 -5.00 -30.48
C ASP A 64 -20.96 -5.79 -31.73
N SER A 65 -19.91 -5.39 -32.45
CA SER A 65 -19.49 -6.14 -33.65
C SER A 65 -18.17 -6.87 -33.45
N TYR A 66 -18.26 -8.18 -33.14
CA TYR A 66 -17.18 -9.13 -33.45
C TYR A 66 -17.00 -9.19 -34.97
N GLY A 67 -16.11 -8.37 -35.50
CA GLY A 67 -15.70 -8.40 -36.89
C GLY A 67 -14.43 -7.60 -37.05
N SER A 68 -13.34 -8.25 -37.46
CA SER A 68 -12.10 -7.57 -37.83
C SER A 68 -12.39 -6.59 -38.97
N PRO A 69 -11.90 -5.33 -38.89
CA PRO A 69 -10.95 -4.93 -39.92
C PRO A 69 -9.82 -4.02 -39.44
N THR A 70 -8.63 -4.34 -39.95
CA THR A 70 -7.54 -3.45 -40.36
C THR A 70 -7.76 -1.93 -40.24
N GLY A 71 -6.98 -1.27 -39.38
CA GLY A 71 -6.78 0.19 -39.42
C GLY A 71 -6.33 0.83 -38.09
N GLN A 72 -5.04 1.18 -37.98
CA GLN A 72 -4.42 2.14 -37.05
C GLN A 72 -4.84 2.09 -35.56
N PHE A 73 -4.29 1.10 -34.84
CA PHE A 73 -4.27 1.05 -33.37
C PHE A 73 -3.07 1.83 -32.80
N SER A 74 -3.22 3.14 -32.58
CA SER A 74 -2.26 3.92 -31.78
C SER A 74 -2.92 4.75 -30.67
N SER A 75 -4.24 4.97 -30.73
CA SER A 75 -4.97 5.78 -29.75
C SER A 75 -5.44 5.02 -28.51
N THR A 76 -5.81 3.75 -28.63
CA THR A 76 -6.42 2.96 -27.53
C THR A 76 -5.49 2.74 -26.35
N LYS A 77 -4.17 2.64 -26.56
CA LYS A 77 -3.17 2.53 -25.49
C LYS A 77 -3.00 3.84 -24.72
N ALA A 78 -3.02 4.99 -25.41
CA ALA A 78 -2.90 6.30 -24.80
C ALA A 78 -4.15 6.64 -23.96
N TYR A 79 -5.34 6.41 -24.51
CA TYR A 79 -6.60 6.60 -23.78
C TYR A 79 -6.73 5.67 -22.57
N LYS A 80 -6.36 4.38 -22.70
CA LYS A 80 -6.36 3.44 -21.56
C LYS A 80 -5.37 3.85 -20.46
N LYS A 81 -4.22 4.42 -20.85
CA LYS A 81 -3.18 4.92 -19.93
C LYS A 81 -3.63 6.17 -19.18
N GLU A 82 -4.24 7.14 -19.87
CA GLU A 82 -4.75 8.38 -19.27
C GLU A 82 -5.94 8.12 -18.35
N TYR A 83 -6.86 7.25 -18.78
CA TYR A 83 -7.99 6.79 -17.96
C TYR A 83 -7.52 6.13 -16.66
N LEU A 84 -6.56 5.19 -16.74
CA LEU A 84 -6.00 4.52 -15.56
C LEU A 84 -5.28 5.50 -14.63
N SER A 85 -4.52 6.46 -15.18
CA SER A 85 -3.85 7.51 -14.39
C SER A 85 -4.84 8.36 -13.60
N HIS A 86 -5.97 8.74 -14.20
CA HIS A 86 -7.01 9.50 -13.51
C HIS A 86 -7.65 8.70 -12.36
N HIS A 87 -7.96 7.42 -12.59
CA HIS A 87 -8.55 6.55 -11.56
C HIS A 87 -7.60 6.31 -10.38
N ILE A 88 -6.29 6.14 -10.65
CA ILE A 88 -5.26 6.04 -9.60
C ILE A 88 -5.22 7.33 -8.77
N LYS A 89 -5.25 8.51 -9.39
CA LYS A 89 -5.24 9.81 -8.67
C LYS A 89 -6.48 10.00 -7.81
N LEU A 90 -7.66 9.65 -8.35
CA LEU A 90 -8.91 9.71 -7.59
C LEU A 90 -8.87 8.76 -6.39
N LEU A 91 -8.50 7.48 -6.61
CA LEU A 91 -8.39 6.51 -5.52
C LEU A 91 -7.44 7.01 -4.43
N LYS A 92 -6.26 7.52 -4.79
CA LYS A 92 -5.33 8.13 -3.83
C LYS A 92 -5.96 9.24 -3.01
N SER A 93 -6.73 10.12 -3.65
CA SER A 93 -7.38 11.24 -2.97
C SER A 93 -8.42 10.74 -1.96
N VAL A 94 -9.19 9.71 -2.34
CA VAL A 94 -10.17 9.06 -1.47
C VAL A 94 -9.48 8.37 -0.29
N LEU A 95 -8.48 7.54 -0.55
CA LEU A 95 -7.74 6.85 0.50
C LEU A 95 -7.09 7.86 1.45
N ASN A 96 -6.47 8.93 0.93
CA ASN A 96 -5.92 10.01 1.76
C ASN A 96 -6.98 10.66 2.64
N TYR A 97 -8.16 10.92 2.09
CA TYR A 97 -9.27 11.47 2.86
C TYR A 97 -9.68 10.51 3.98
N LEU A 98 -9.94 9.24 3.68
CA LEU A 98 -10.34 8.24 4.68
C LEU A 98 -9.29 8.04 5.77
N LEU A 99 -8.00 8.01 5.39
CA LEU A 99 -6.91 7.78 6.33
C LEU A 99 -6.63 9.01 7.22
N ARG A 100 -6.78 10.22 6.70
CA ARG A 100 -6.43 11.47 7.42
C ARG A 100 -7.59 12.12 8.14
N HIS A 101 -8.83 11.84 7.75
CA HIS A 101 -9.98 12.52 8.33
C HIS A 101 -10.26 11.97 9.75
N GLU A 102 -10.10 12.82 10.77
CA GLU A 102 -10.26 12.41 12.18
C GLU A 102 -11.70 12.50 12.69
N SER A 103 -12.56 13.30 12.04
CA SER A 103 -13.93 13.55 12.48
C SER A 103 -14.99 12.67 11.80
N MET A 104 -14.57 11.67 11.00
CA MET A 104 -15.50 10.73 10.39
C MET A 104 -15.94 9.69 11.42
N SER A 105 -17.25 9.48 11.57
CA SER A 105 -17.77 8.39 12.40
C SER A 105 -17.40 7.03 11.81
N LEU A 106 -17.16 6.04 12.65
CA LEU A 106 -16.79 4.68 12.22
C LEU A 106 -17.83 4.03 11.30
N ALA A 107 -19.13 4.27 11.53
CA ALA A 107 -20.19 3.76 10.64
C ALA A 107 -20.04 4.28 9.20
N HIS A 108 -19.84 5.58 9.00
CA HIS A 108 -19.55 6.14 7.67
C HIS A 108 -18.24 5.61 7.09
N LEU A 109 -17.21 5.38 7.91
CA LEU A 109 -15.96 4.80 7.44
C LEU A 109 -16.17 3.36 6.92
N GLU A 110 -16.98 2.56 7.61
CA GLU A 110 -17.35 1.21 7.16
C GLU A 110 -18.15 1.25 5.84
N GLU A 111 -19.07 2.20 5.68
CA GLU A 111 -19.80 2.40 4.42
C GLU A 111 -18.85 2.74 3.26
N TRP A 112 -17.83 3.58 3.51
CA TRP A 112 -16.78 3.88 2.53
C TRP A 112 -15.96 2.65 2.15
N CYS A 113 -15.55 1.85 3.13
CA CYS A 113 -14.84 0.60 2.89
C CYS A 113 -15.67 -0.37 2.04
N LEU A 114 -16.95 -0.55 2.39
CA LEU A 114 -17.93 -1.33 1.61
C LEU A 114 -18.05 -0.84 0.16
N ALA A 115 -18.10 0.48 -0.02
CA ALA A 115 -18.28 1.08 -1.32
C ALA A 115 -17.04 0.86 -2.21
N LEU A 116 -15.82 1.00 -1.66
CA LEU A 116 -14.57 0.72 -2.36
C LEU A 116 -14.45 -0.76 -2.75
N GLU A 117 -14.78 -1.65 -1.82
CA GLU A 117 -14.78 -3.10 -2.03
C GLU A 117 -15.70 -3.52 -3.18
N ASN A 118 -16.96 -3.06 -3.15
CA ASN A 118 -17.99 -3.43 -4.12
C ASN A 118 -17.80 -2.82 -5.51
N THR A 119 -16.95 -1.80 -5.64
CA THR A 119 -16.78 -1.08 -6.91
C THR A 119 -15.45 -1.37 -7.59
N ILE A 120 -14.39 -1.58 -6.81
CA ILE A 120 -13.04 -1.76 -7.36
C ILE A 120 -12.62 -3.23 -7.28
N ILE A 121 -12.92 -3.92 -6.17
CA ILE A 121 -12.39 -5.26 -5.93
C ILE A 121 -13.33 -6.34 -6.49
N ARG A 122 -14.59 -6.37 -6.03
CA ARG A 122 -15.54 -7.44 -6.37
C ARG A 122 -15.95 -7.50 -7.85
N PRO A 123 -16.20 -6.38 -8.57
CA PRO A 123 -16.68 -6.46 -9.95
C PRO A 123 -15.63 -6.96 -10.95
N HIS A 124 -14.36 -6.71 -10.66
CA HIS A 124 -13.29 -6.98 -11.61
C HIS A 124 -12.64 -8.34 -11.39
N GLN A 125 -12.83 -8.98 -10.21
CA GLN A 125 -12.24 -10.27 -9.81
C GLN A 125 -10.75 -10.43 -10.20
N THR A 126 -10.07 -9.32 -10.42
CA THR A 126 -8.69 -9.25 -10.88
C THR A 126 -7.99 -8.39 -9.86
N TYR A 127 -7.17 -9.04 -9.04
CA TYR A 127 -6.34 -8.35 -8.08
C TYR A 127 -5.20 -7.62 -8.81
N GLY A 128 -4.97 -6.39 -8.40
CA GLY A 128 -4.14 -5.42 -9.08
C GLY A 128 -3.85 -4.22 -8.19
N MET A 129 -3.29 -3.17 -8.80
CA MET A 129 -2.65 -2.11 -8.02
C MET A 129 -3.64 -1.37 -7.12
N LEU A 130 -4.83 -1.16 -7.64
CA LEU A 130 -5.92 -0.48 -6.95
C LEU A 130 -6.45 -1.32 -5.79
N SER A 131 -6.64 -2.64 -5.98
CA SER A 131 -7.10 -3.52 -4.90
C SER A 131 -6.06 -3.65 -3.80
N ASP A 132 -4.78 -3.79 -4.16
CA ASP A 132 -3.69 -3.93 -3.19
C ASP A 132 -3.55 -2.64 -2.36
N SER A 133 -3.69 -1.48 -3.01
CA SER A 133 -3.73 -0.17 -2.32
C SER A 133 -4.89 -0.06 -1.33
N ILE A 134 -6.08 -0.56 -1.70
CA ILE A 134 -7.26 -0.55 -0.81
C ILE A 134 -7.04 -1.48 0.38
N VAL A 135 -6.52 -2.69 0.15
CA VAL A 135 -6.28 -3.66 1.22
C VAL A 135 -5.26 -3.12 2.23
N TYR A 136 -4.16 -2.51 1.77
CA TYR A 136 -3.23 -1.85 2.68
C TYR A 136 -3.83 -0.65 3.41
N ALA A 137 -4.72 0.11 2.77
CA ALA A 137 -5.46 1.17 3.45
C ALA A 137 -6.39 0.62 4.53
N PHE A 138 -7.02 -0.55 4.32
CA PHE A 138 -7.84 -1.20 5.33
C PHE A 138 -7.00 -1.71 6.51
N TYR A 139 -5.86 -2.33 6.26
CA TYR A 139 -4.90 -2.66 7.32
C TYR A 139 -4.41 -1.45 8.09
N THR A 140 -4.22 -0.32 7.40
CA THR A 140 -3.90 0.94 8.06
C THR A 140 -5.04 1.42 8.97
N LEU A 141 -6.29 1.38 8.50
CA LEU A 141 -7.44 1.78 9.31
C LEU A 141 -7.57 0.88 10.54
N LEU A 142 -7.26 -0.41 10.41
CA LEU A 142 -7.16 -1.33 11.54
C LEU A 142 -6.11 -0.89 12.56
N LEU A 143 -4.92 -0.47 12.14
CA LEU A 143 -3.91 0.08 13.07
C LEU A 143 -4.43 1.31 13.80
N LYS A 144 -5.04 2.24 13.05
CA LYS A 144 -5.52 3.51 13.58
C LYS A 144 -6.67 3.35 14.58
N HIS A 145 -7.53 2.35 14.37
CA HIS A 145 -8.74 2.11 15.14
C HIS A 145 -8.70 0.78 15.92
N HIS A 146 -7.50 0.27 16.24
CA HIS A 146 -7.31 -1.02 16.91
C HIS A 146 -8.00 -1.14 18.28
N ASP A 147 -8.23 -0.01 18.96
CA ASP A 147 -8.94 0.03 20.25
C ASP A 147 -10.47 -0.22 20.11
N ASP A 148 -11.03 -0.07 18.92
CA ASP A 148 -12.46 -0.31 18.67
C ASP A 148 -12.68 -1.77 18.24
N ALA A 149 -13.18 -2.58 19.18
CA ALA A 149 -13.36 -4.01 18.98
C ALA A 149 -14.37 -4.33 17.86
N GLN A 150 -15.47 -3.57 17.77
CA GLN A 150 -16.52 -3.82 16.79
C GLN A 150 -16.03 -3.51 15.37
N PHE A 151 -15.41 -2.35 15.18
CA PHE A 151 -14.83 -1.95 13.90
C PHE A 151 -13.72 -2.93 13.49
N THR A 152 -12.87 -3.33 14.43
CA THR A 152 -11.76 -4.25 14.18
C THR A 152 -12.25 -5.63 13.76
N GLU A 153 -13.27 -6.17 14.43
CA GLU A 153 -13.87 -7.47 14.07
C GLU A 153 -14.49 -7.44 12.68
N ASN A 154 -15.31 -6.42 12.39
CA ASN A 154 -15.93 -6.23 11.07
C ASN A 154 -14.89 -6.11 9.95
N MET A 155 -13.84 -5.32 10.17
CA MET A 155 -12.80 -5.09 9.17
C MET A 155 -11.93 -6.34 8.97
N ASN A 156 -11.63 -7.09 10.04
CA ASN A 156 -10.92 -8.36 9.93
C ASN A 156 -11.72 -9.40 9.13
N PHE A 157 -13.03 -9.48 9.35
CA PHE A 157 -13.90 -10.37 8.56
C PHE A 157 -13.84 -10.02 7.07
N ARG A 158 -13.93 -8.73 6.73
CA ARG A 158 -13.81 -8.24 5.34
C ARG A 158 -12.46 -8.55 4.72
N LEU A 159 -11.38 -8.23 5.43
CA LEU A 159 -10.03 -8.49 4.95
C LEU A 159 -9.78 -9.98 4.71
N THR A 160 -10.30 -10.85 5.59
CA THR A 160 -10.24 -12.30 5.41
C THR A 160 -10.95 -12.74 4.13
N ASP A 161 -12.17 -12.26 3.90
CA ASP A 161 -12.92 -12.55 2.67
C ASP A 161 -12.15 -12.04 1.43
N LEU A 162 -11.69 -10.79 1.46
CA LEU A 162 -10.93 -10.18 0.37
C LEU A 162 -9.68 -10.98 0.01
N LEU A 163 -8.84 -11.31 1.00
CA LEU A 163 -7.61 -12.06 0.77
C LEU A 163 -7.88 -13.49 0.27
N SER A 164 -8.99 -14.12 0.68
CA SER A 164 -9.39 -15.42 0.14
C SER A 164 -9.70 -15.37 -1.36
N ILE A 165 -10.30 -14.28 -1.84
CA ILE A 165 -10.54 -14.05 -3.27
C ILE A 165 -9.21 -13.74 -3.99
N ALA A 166 -8.30 -13.02 -3.34
CA ALA A 166 -7.00 -12.63 -3.89
C ALA A 166 -6.05 -13.79 -4.12
N ALA A 167 -6.09 -14.82 -3.26
CA ALA A 167 -5.27 -16.02 -3.38
C ALA A 167 -5.42 -16.74 -4.73
N ALA A 168 -6.52 -16.52 -5.46
CA ALA A 168 -6.72 -17.04 -6.81
C ALA A 168 -5.88 -16.32 -7.89
N PHE A 169 -5.26 -15.18 -7.58
CA PHE A 169 -4.58 -14.30 -8.55
C PHE A 169 -3.25 -13.72 -7.98
N PRO A 170 -2.23 -14.57 -7.72
CA PRO A 170 -1.03 -14.18 -6.96
C PRO A 170 -0.08 -13.21 -7.69
N ASN A 171 -0.23 -12.97 -8.99
CA ASN A 171 0.76 -12.25 -9.79
C ASN A 171 0.23 -10.92 -10.33
N SER A 172 0.22 -9.90 -9.48
CA SER A 172 -0.16 -8.55 -9.89
C SER A 172 1.03 -7.74 -10.43
N GLY A 173 2.29 -8.18 -10.22
CA GLY A 173 3.50 -7.48 -10.68
C GLY A 173 3.70 -6.10 -10.04
N ILE A 174 2.94 -5.80 -8.99
CA ILE A 174 2.88 -4.51 -8.31
C ILE A 174 3.72 -4.58 -7.03
N GLN A 175 4.28 -3.42 -6.64
CA GLN A 175 5.00 -3.28 -5.37
C GLN A 175 4.08 -3.69 -4.21
N TRP A 176 4.62 -4.40 -3.21
CA TRP A 176 3.92 -4.81 -1.98
C TRP A 176 2.90 -5.96 -2.12
N ALA A 177 2.60 -6.42 -3.33
CA ALA A 177 1.58 -7.43 -3.58
C ALA A 177 1.99 -8.82 -3.05
N GLN A 178 3.26 -9.20 -3.23
CA GLN A 178 3.77 -10.48 -2.74
C GLN A 178 3.73 -10.53 -1.20
N GLU A 179 4.13 -9.45 -0.54
CA GLU A 179 4.12 -9.36 0.93
C GLU A 179 2.72 -9.49 1.52
N LEU A 180 1.70 -9.16 0.73
CA LEU A 180 0.31 -9.24 1.11
C LEU A 180 -0.32 -10.61 0.80
N HIS A 181 -0.11 -11.11 -0.42
CA HIS A 181 -0.84 -12.27 -0.96
C HIS A 181 -0.06 -13.58 -0.89
N CYS A 182 1.27 -13.52 -0.93
CA CYS A 182 2.17 -14.67 -0.90
C CYS A 182 3.29 -14.45 0.15
N PRO A 183 2.96 -14.13 1.42
CA PRO A 183 3.96 -13.83 2.43
C PRO A 183 4.84 -15.03 2.79
N ASP A 184 4.39 -16.25 2.50
CA ASP A 184 5.11 -17.51 2.66
C ASP A 184 6.27 -17.66 1.66
N GLU A 185 6.22 -16.97 0.51
CA GLU A 185 7.35 -16.85 -0.41
C GLU A 185 8.44 -15.88 0.08
N GLY A 186 8.17 -15.20 1.21
CA GLY A 186 9.02 -14.18 1.81
C GLY A 186 8.93 -12.83 1.09
N LEU A 187 9.86 -11.93 1.40
CA LEU A 187 9.95 -10.61 0.77
C LEU A 187 10.15 -10.72 -0.74
N SER A 188 9.54 -9.84 -1.53
CA SER A 188 9.73 -9.76 -2.98
C SER A 188 11.12 -9.27 -3.34
N LYS A 189 11.48 -9.44 -4.62
CA LYS A 189 12.78 -9.00 -5.16
C LYS A 189 13.09 -7.54 -4.85
N ASN A 190 12.09 -6.66 -4.88
CA ASN A 190 12.28 -5.24 -4.59
C ASN A 190 12.68 -5.00 -3.13
N PHE A 191 12.07 -5.72 -2.19
CA PHE A 191 12.45 -5.62 -0.77
C PHE A 191 13.73 -6.37 -0.43
N ARG A 192 14.10 -7.41 -1.19
CA ARG A 192 15.38 -8.12 -1.00
C ARG A 192 16.59 -7.34 -1.48
N MET A 193 16.42 -6.33 -2.33
CA MET A 193 17.52 -5.50 -2.83
C MET A 193 17.61 -4.20 -2.03
N TRP A 194 18.74 -3.98 -1.35
CA TRP A 194 18.91 -2.80 -0.49
C TRP A 194 18.73 -1.51 -1.29
N ASP A 195 19.35 -1.42 -2.47
CA ASP A 195 19.26 -0.25 -3.35
C ASP A 195 17.83 0.11 -3.74
N THR A 196 16.99 -0.89 -3.99
CA THR A 196 15.58 -0.67 -4.33
C THR A 196 14.80 -0.20 -3.10
N LEU A 197 15.01 -0.86 -1.95
CA LEU A 197 14.34 -0.51 -0.69
C LEU A 197 14.71 0.91 -0.23
N GLN A 198 16.00 1.25 -0.18
CA GLN A 198 16.43 2.58 0.26
C GLN A 198 15.83 3.68 -0.62
N TRP A 199 15.76 3.46 -1.94
CA TRP A 199 15.20 4.45 -2.87
C TRP A 199 13.69 4.58 -2.71
N GLN A 200 13.00 3.50 -2.32
CA GLN A 200 11.58 3.58 -1.96
C GLN A 200 11.39 4.38 -0.67
N LEU A 201 12.18 4.10 0.37
CA LEU A 201 12.13 4.80 1.65
C LEU A 201 12.55 6.28 1.55
N ILE A 202 13.48 6.62 0.66
CA ILE A 202 13.88 8.02 0.40
C ILE A 202 12.84 8.72 -0.48
N GLY A 203 12.29 8.02 -1.48
CA GLY A 203 11.30 8.58 -2.41
C GLY A 203 9.96 8.86 -1.76
N GLU A 204 9.54 8.00 -0.82
CA GLU A 204 8.39 8.14 0.05
C GLU A 204 8.87 8.14 1.50
N PRO A 205 9.34 9.28 2.04
CA PRO A 205 9.95 9.31 3.36
C PRO A 205 8.99 8.78 4.43
N GLU A 206 9.44 7.71 5.11
CA GLU A 206 8.97 7.34 6.43
C GLU A 206 9.96 7.86 7.47
N PRO A 207 9.60 8.92 8.21
CA PRO A 207 10.50 9.56 9.15
C PRO A 207 11.05 8.62 10.22
N ARG A 208 10.30 7.57 10.59
CA ARG A 208 10.73 6.58 11.59
C ARG A 208 11.87 5.70 11.10
N LEU A 209 11.87 5.34 9.81
CA LEU A 209 12.86 4.44 9.23
C LEU A 209 14.05 5.17 8.64
N GLN A 210 13.90 6.46 8.30
CA GLN A 210 14.97 7.25 7.67
C GLN A 210 16.30 7.21 8.45
N PRO A 211 16.33 7.37 9.79
CA PRO A 211 17.59 7.30 10.53
C PRO A 211 18.29 5.95 10.42
N LEU A 212 17.54 4.84 10.37
CA LEU A 212 18.10 3.49 10.17
C LEU A 212 18.64 3.31 8.74
N VAL A 213 17.95 3.86 7.73
CA VAL A 213 18.42 3.85 6.34
C VAL A 213 19.73 4.61 6.22
N ASP A 214 19.80 5.82 6.78
CA ASP A 214 20.98 6.66 6.76
C ASP A 214 22.16 6.00 7.51
N ALA A 215 21.90 5.46 8.69
CA ALA A 215 22.92 4.76 9.47
C ALA A 215 23.46 3.53 8.72
N LYS A 216 22.57 2.73 8.11
CA LYS A 216 22.99 1.56 7.31
C LYS A 216 23.81 1.97 6.09
N ASN A 217 23.44 3.04 5.39
CA ASN A 217 24.17 3.54 4.23
C ASN A 217 25.56 4.07 4.60
N ASN A 218 25.70 4.65 5.78
CA ASN A 218 26.97 5.17 6.29
C ASN A 218 27.79 4.14 7.08
N ASN A 219 27.31 2.90 7.20
CA ASN A 219 27.88 1.87 8.08
C ASN A 219 28.00 2.31 9.56
N ASP A 220 27.09 3.16 10.03
CA ASP A 220 27.00 3.58 11.43
C ASP A 220 26.24 2.51 12.25
N TYR A 221 26.92 1.40 12.49
CA TYR A 221 26.37 0.27 13.25
C TYR A 221 26.15 0.62 14.73
N THR A 222 26.90 1.58 15.27
CA THR A 222 26.70 2.08 16.63
C THR A 222 25.31 2.70 16.78
N TYR A 223 24.92 3.59 15.86
CA TYR A 223 23.58 4.16 15.87
C TYR A 223 22.49 3.08 15.76
N ILE A 224 22.69 2.09 14.89
CA ILE A 224 21.73 0.99 14.71
C ILE A 224 21.57 0.22 16.02
N LEU A 225 22.67 -0.18 16.66
CA LEU A 225 22.65 -0.94 17.92
C LEU A 225 21.91 -0.18 19.04
N GLU A 226 22.09 1.13 19.12
CA GLU A 226 21.49 1.96 20.17
C GLU A 226 19.99 2.23 19.94
N ASN A 227 19.53 2.26 18.68
CA ASN A 227 18.19 2.77 18.33
C ASN A 227 17.25 1.73 17.74
N LEU A 228 17.72 0.56 17.31
CA LEU A 228 16.91 -0.43 16.58
C LEU A 228 15.68 -0.89 17.39
N ASP A 229 15.87 -1.26 18.65
CA ASP A 229 14.78 -1.72 19.53
C ASP A 229 13.71 -0.65 19.70
N LYS A 230 14.13 0.60 19.87
CA LYS A 230 13.22 1.73 20.05
C LYS A 230 12.38 1.95 18.79
N ILE A 231 13.02 2.09 17.64
CA ILE A 231 12.34 2.41 16.38
C ILE A 231 11.38 1.29 15.97
N ILE A 232 11.85 0.05 15.97
CA ILE A 232 11.02 -1.09 15.57
C ILE A 232 9.97 -1.39 16.65
N GLY A 233 10.31 -1.25 17.94
CA GLY A 233 9.36 -1.38 19.03
C GLY A 233 8.21 -0.38 18.95
N GLU A 234 8.48 0.88 18.57
CA GLU A 234 7.45 1.88 18.33
C GLU A 234 6.54 1.51 17.13
N ILE A 235 7.10 0.95 16.06
CA ILE A 235 6.37 0.55 14.84
C ILE A 235 5.45 -0.66 15.11
N PHE A 236 5.90 -1.65 15.88
CA PHE A 236 5.13 -2.87 16.13
C PHE A 236 4.38 -2.88 17.45
N SER A 237 4.46 -1.79 18.22
CA SER A 237 3.77 -1.60 19.50
C SER A 237 2.33 -2.12 19.48
N SER A 238 1.91 -2.75 20.58
CA SER A 238 0.50 -3.10 20.81
C SER A 238 -0.42 -1.89 20.83
N GLN A 239 0.13 -0.70 21.12
CA GLN A 239 -0.51 0.60 20.95
C GLN A 239 0.19 1.36 19.81
N PRO A 240 -0.16 1.07 18.54
CA PRO A 240 0.48 1.70 17.40
C PRO A 240 0.18 3.21 17.34
N ALA A 241 1.13 3.98 16.82
CA ALA A 241 0.90 5.38 16.52
C ALA A 241 -0.20 5.55 15.45
N LYS A 242 -1.07 6.55 15.60
CA LYS A 242 -2.21 6.77 14.68
C LYS A 242 -1.80 7.17 13.27
N ASP A 243 -0.57 7.62 13.09
CA ASP A 243 0.06 7.97 11.82
C ASP A 243 1.02 6.87 11.34
N LEU A 244 0.82 5.62 11.78
CA LEU A 244 1.56 4.47 11.27
C LEU A 244 0.80 3.75 10.15
N SER A 245 1.50 3.43 9.06
CA SER A 245 0.92 2.68 7.94
C SER A 245 1.25 1.20 7.98
N ALA A 246 0.38 0.39 7.38
CA ALA A 246 0.65 -1.04 7.19
C ALA A 246 1.90 -1.27 6.33
N GLN A 247 2.10 -0.46 5.29
CA GLN A 247 3.31 -0.53 4.46
C GLN A 247 4.59 -0.18 5.23
N THR A 248 4.52 0.73 6.22
CA THR A 248 5.67 1.04 7.09
C THR A 248 6.14 -0.20 7.84
N ARG A 249 5.19 -1.02 8.31
CA ARG A 249 5.49 -2.25 9.03
C ARG A 249 6.14 -3.28 8.10
N VAL A 250 5.61 -3.47 6.88
CA VAL A 250 6.25 -4.31 5.85
C VAL A 250 7.67 -3.82 5.52
N ALA A 251 7.85 -2.51 5.33
CA ALA A 251 9.17 -1.93 5.07
C ALA A 251 10.14 -2.15 6.22
N SER A 252 9.65 -2.09 7.47
CA SER A 252 10.45 -2.36 8.67
C SER A 252 10.92 -3.80 8.75
N ILE A 253 10.07 -4.77 8.35
CA ILE A 253 10.47 -6.18 8.21
C ILE A 253 11.59 -6.31 7.16
N ALA A 254 11.47 -5.60 6.04
CA ALA A 254 12.52 -5.59 5.02
C ALA A 254 13.83 -4.99 5.54
N VAL A 255 13.79 -3.87 6.28
CA VAL A 255 14.97 -3.28 6.93
C VAL A 255 15.63 -4.28 7.88
N LEU A 256 14.85 -4.97 8.73
CA LEU A 256 15.37 -6.02 9.62
C LEU A 256 16.06 -7.15 8.83
N SER A 257 15.43 -7.63 7.75
CA SER A 257 16.01 -8.66 6.87
C SER A 257 17.35 -8.22 6.26
N HIS A 258 17.49 -6.93 5.92
CA HIS A 258 18.76 -6.37 5.46
C HIS A 258 19.82 -6.24 6.54
N LEU A 259 19.44 -5.92 7.79
CA LEU A 259 20.36 -5.86 8.91
C LEU A 259 20.95 -7.24 9.25
N LEU A 260 20.18 -8.31 9.06
CA LEU A 260 20.64 -9.70 9.22
C LEU A 260 21.74 -10.10 8.22
N LYS A 261 21.84 -9.37 7.10
CA LYS A 261 22.82 -9.62 6.03
C LYS A 261 24.02 -8.69 6.08
N THR A 262 24.14 -7.89 7.15
CA THR A 262 25.31 -7.03 7.36
C THR A 262 26.53 -7.85 7.78
N ASN A 263 27.72 -7.28 7.58
CA ASN A 263 28.98 -7.87 8.03
C ASN A 263 29.28 -7.58 9.52
N ASP A 264 28.46 -6.74 10.17
CA ASP A 264 28.60 -6.41 11.59
C ASP A 264 27.82 -7.41 12.44
N GLU A 265 28.55 -8.35 13.06
CA GLU A 265 27.95 -9.42 13.87
C GLU A 265 27.11 -8.92 15.06
N PRO A 266 27.49 -7.86 15.81
CA PRO A 266 26.63 -7.26 16.82
C PRO A 266 25.28 -6.79 16.25
N THR A 267 25.27 -6.04 15.15
CA THR A 267 24.05 -5.56 14.51
C THR A 267 23.18 -6.70 14.02
N LYS A 268 23.80 -7.71 13.41
CA LYS A 268 23.12 -8.92 12.95
C LYS A 268 22.48 -9.70 14.10
N ALA A 269 23.21 -9.88 15.21
CA ALA A 269 22.70 -10.53 16.41
C ALA A 269 21.51 -9.75 17.00
N LYS A 270 21.60 -8.42 17.04
CA LYS A 270 20.54 -7.54 17.53
C LYS A 270 19.28 -7.59 16.67
N ALA A 271 19.43 -7.47 15.34
CA ALA A 271 18.32 -7.61 14.41
C ALA A 271 17.65 -8.99 14.53
N ASN A 272 18.44 -10.04 14.75
CA ASN A 272 17.91 -11.38 14.93
C ASN A 272 17.15 -11.54 16.26
N GLU A 273 17.69 -11.03 17.36
CA GLU A 273 17.00 -11.01 18.66
C GLU A 273 15.64 -10.31 18.54
N LEU A 274 15.61 -9.17 17.87
CA LEU A 274 14.39 -8.40 17.70
C LEU A 274 13.38 -9.09 16.79
N MET A 275 13.81 -9.70 15.69
CA MET A 275 12.93 -10.46 14.80
C MET A 275 12.29 -11.64 15.54
N ASN A 276 13.08 -12.39 16.32
CA ASN A 276 12.57 -13.48 17.16
C ASN A 276 11.62 -12.97 18.26
N SER A 277 11.87 -11.78 18.82
CA SER A 277 10.99 -11.14 19.80
C SER A 277 9.62 -10.81 19.19
N LEU A 278 9.60 -10.28 17.97
CA LEU A 278 8.37 -9.99 17.22
C LEU A 278 7.59 -11.28 16.93
N VAL A 279 8.25 -12.34 16.44
CA VAL A 279 7.60 -13.62 16.12
C VAL A 279 7.03 -14.29 17.36
N SER A 280 7.84 -14.40 18.42
CA SER A 280 7.40 -15.06 19.66
C SER A 280 6.28 -14.31 20.37
N ASN A 281 6.27 -12.96 20.27
CA ASN A 281 5.31 -12.04 20.88
C ASN A 281 4.85 -12.48 22.29
N SER A 282 5.78 -13.01 23.08
CA SER A 282 5.48 -13.80 24.28
C SER A 282 4.76 -13.01 25.39
N LYS A 283 4.82 -11.68 25.33
CA LYS A 283 4.20 -10.76 26.29
C LYS A 283 3.00 -9.98 25.73
N GLY A 284 2.57 -10.25 24.49
CA GLY A 284 1.56 -9.45 23.81
C GLY A 284 1.98 -7.99 23.64
N ALA A 285 3.28 -7.71 23.62
CA ALA A 285 3.84 -6.37 23.50
C ALA A 285 3.69 -5.80 22.09
N TYR A 286 3.46 -6.68 21.11
CA TYR A 286 3.34 -6.31 19.71
C TYR A 286 1.97 -6.66 19.16
N LEU A 287 1.40 -5.74 18.38
CA LEU A 287 0.29 -6.04 17.48
C LEU A 287 0.92 -6.48 16.16
N LEU A 288 0.50 -7.60 15.57
CA LEU A 288 0.99 -8.13 14.28
C LEU A 288 -0.15 -8.73 13.47
N PHE A 289 -0.24 -8.36 12.18
CA PHE A 289 -1.13 -8.97 11.21
C PHE A 289 -0.60 -10.33 10.73
N ASN A 290 -1.49 -11.18 10.20
CA ASN A 290 -1.13 -12.54 9.80
C ASN A 290 -0.02 -12.56 8.72
N HIS A 291 -0.13 -11.73 7.68
CA HIS A 291 0.87 -11.67 6.61
C HIS A 291 2.26 -11.22 7.14
N GLU A 292 2.28 -10.27 8.09
CA GLU A 292 3.52 -9.82 8.73
C GLU A 292 4.18 -10.91 9.56
N ARG A 293 3.40 -11.69 10.32
CA ARG A 293 3.91 -12.86 11.08
C ARG A 293 4.54 -13.87 10.13
N THR A 294 3.87 -14.18 9.03
CA THR A 294 4.40 -15.12 8.03
C THR A 294 5.71 -14.61 7.42
N LEU A 295 5.79 -13.32 7.05
CA LEU A 295 7.01 -12.72 6.51
C LEU A 295 8.20 -12.78 7.50
N LEU A 296 7.94 -12.50 8.78
CA LEU A 296 8.94 -12.58 9.84
C LEU A 296 9.46 -14.02 10.00
N SER A 297 8.56 -15.01 10.03
CA SER A 297 8.92 -16.44 10.16
C SER A 297 9.71 -16.98 8.95
N VAL A 298 9.33 -16.62 7.73
CA VAL A 298 10.08 -17.05 6.51
C VAL A 298 11.49 -16.46 6.50
N SER A 299 11.63 -15.23 6.98
CA SER A 299 12.94 -14.57 7.11
C SER A 299 13.85 -15.31 8.11
N GLU A 300 13.28 -15.99 9.11
CA GLU A 300 14.04 -16.88 10.01
C GLU A 300 14.44 -18.21 9.33
N ASP A 301 13.62 -18.77 8.45
CA ASP A 301 13.91 -20.06 7.81
C ASP A 301 14.89 -19.94 6.62
N GLN A 302 14.85 -18.84 5.88
CA GLN A 302 15.88 -18.53 4.86
C GLN A 302 17.29 -18.49 5.48
N LYS A 303 17.41 -18.11 6.76
CA LYS A 303 18.66 -18.14 7.52
C LYS A 303 19.22 -19.56 7.74
N LYS A 304 18.36 -20.58 7.83
CA LYS A 304 18.79 -21.98 8.05
C LYS A 304 19.36 -22.61 6.78
N ASN A 305 18.91 -22.16 5.61
CA ASN A 305 19.30 -22.72 4.32
C ASN A 305 20.54 -22.05 3.68
N GLU A 306 21.05 -20.96 4.27
CA GLU A 306 22.27 -20.26 3.84
C GLU A 306 23.51 -20.62 4.69
N LYS A 307 23.41 -21.62 5.59
CA LYS A 307 24.53 -22.20 6.35
C LYS A 307 24.97 -23.54 5.75
#